data_AF-X6L8P0-F1
#
_entry.id   AF-X6L8P0-F1
#
_cell.length_a   1.000
_cell.length_b   1.000
_cell.length_c   1.000
_cell.angle_alpha   90.00
_cell.angle_beta   90.00
_cell.angle_gamma   90.00
#
_symmetry.space_group_name_H-M   'P 1'
#
loop_
_entity.id
_entity.type
_entity.pdbx_description
1 polymer ?
#
loop_
_entity_poly.entity_id
_entity_poly.type
_entity_poly.pdbx_seq_one_letter_code
_entity_poly.pdbx_strand_id
1 'polypeptide(L)'
;FKNFPKIFIVDVCRGENIPTAHEIIMRGKNTRKDTLLYGHNDDEFLTIWSTTPGYNVADKSLLSSCMTKVIKSKYKSGYPLKKMLDNIRQDIRENKNSEWYCVESQDTTDYDIIFEQRKSS
;
A
#
# COMPACT_ATOMS: atom_id res chain seq x y z
N PHE A 1 -9.47 -20.96 6.46
CA PHE A 1 -8.46 -19.90 6.61
C PHE A 1 -8.96 -18.89 7.63
N LYS A 2 -8.69 -19.13 8.91
CA LYS A 2 -9.02 -18.21 10.01
C LYS A 2 -7.70 -17.78 10.65
N ASN A 3 -7.54 -16.52 11.02
CA ASN A 3 -6.32 -15.95 11.61
C ASN A 3 -5.07 -15.94 10.70
N PHE A 4 -5.24 -15.81 9.38
CA PHE A 4 -4.13 -15.60 8.45
C PHE A 4 -4.27 -14.22 7.79
N PRO A 5 -3.15 -13.51 7.55
CA PRO A 5 -3.20 -12.24 6.85
C PRO A 5 -3.76 -12.40 5.44
N LYS A 6 -4.86 -11.70 5.14
CA LYS A 6 -5.48 -11.67 3.82
C LYS A 6 -5.01 -10.41 3.10
N ILE A 7 -4.20 -10.56 2.06
CA ILE A 7 -3.63 -9.45 1.30
C ILE A 7 -4.15 -9.51 -0.14
N PHE A 8 -4.82 -8.45 -0.58
CA PHE A 8 -5.26 -8.25 -1.95
C PHE A 8 -4.41 -7.17 -2.61
N ILE A 9 -3.79 -7.50 -3.74
CA ILE A 9 -3.07 -6.54 -4.58
C ILE A 9 -3.85 -6.47 -5.89
N VAL A 10 -4.42 -5.30 -6.16
CA VAL A 10 -5.29 -5.11 -7.32
C VAL A 10 -4.69 -4.03 -8.22
N ASP A 11 -4.18 -4.48 -9.36
CA ASP A 11 -3.56 -3.61 -10.35
C ASP A 11 -4.44 -3.51 -11.60
N VAL A 12 -5.43 -2.62 -11.51
CA VAL A 12 -6.37 -2.35 -12.61
C VAL A 12 -6.71 -0.86 -12.62
N CYS A 13 -6.97 -0.33 -13.82
CA CYS A 13 -7.52 1.02 -13.97
C CYS A 13 -8.97 1.04 -13.48
N ARG A 14 -9.36 2.10 -12.76
CA ARG A 14 -10.69 2.23 -12.15
C ARG A 14 -11.51 3.38 -12.74
N GLY A 15 -11.14 3.82 -13.94
CA GLY A 15 -11.84 4.84 -14.71
C GLY A 15 -11.01 5.32 -15.88
N GLU A 16 -11.47 6.41 -16.50
CA GLU A 16 -10.87 6.97 -17.72
C GLU A 16 -10.11 8.27 -17.46
N ASN A 17 -10.25 8.87 -16.26
CA ASN A 17 -9.64 10.15 -15.98
C ASN A 17 -8.12 10.03 -15.88
N ILE A 18 -7.45 11.02 -16.46
CA ILE A 18 -6.02 11.20 -16.36
C ILE A 18 -5.73 11.94 -15.04
N PRO A 19 -4.92 11.38 -14.13
CA PRO A 19 -4.51 12.09 -12.93
C PRO A 19 -3.69 13.33 -13.27
N THR A 20 -3.88 14.40 -12.50
CA THR A 20 -3.15 15.66 -12.65
C THR A 20 -2.24 15.89 -11.44
N ALA A 21 -0.98 16.24 -11.69
CA ALA A 21 -0.09 16.65 -10.61
C ALA A 21 -0.53 17.97 -9.99
N HIS A 22 -0.29 18.05 -8.69
CA HIS A 22 -0.28 19.29 -7.94
C HIS A 22 0.77 19.17 -6.84
N GLU A 23 1.34 20.30 -6.40
CA GLU A 23 2.26 20.31 -5.27
C GLU A 23 1.55 19.90 -3.98
N ILE A 24 2.19 19.01 -3.21
CA ILE A 24 1.64 18.50 -1.94
C ILE A 24 2.57 18.91 -0.81
N ILE A 25 2.05 19.62 0.19
CA ILE A 25 2.75 19.88 1.46
C ILE A 25 2.47 18.69 2.40
N MET A 26 3.52 18.01 2.89
CA MET A 26 3.38 16.93 3.86
C MET A 26 2.75 17.45 5.16
N ARG A 27 1.53 16.99 5.49
CA ARG A 27 0.87 17.31 6.76
C ARG A 27 1.46 16.44 7.89
N GLY A 28 1.75 17.04 9.04
CA GLY A 28 2.42 16.41 10.18
C GLY A 28 1.69 15.18 10.76
N LYS A 29 2.47 14.28 11.39
CA LYS A 29 2.00 13.04 12.04
C LYS A 29 1.05 13.35 13.19
N ASN A 30 -0.25 13.13 12.97
CA ASN A 30 -1.21 13.06 14.07
C ASN A 30 -1.05 11.73 14.82
N THR A 31 -0.61 11.82 16.07
CA THR A 31 -0.74 10.79 17.09
C THR A 31 -2.23 10.54 17.34
N ARG A 32 -2.75 9.41 16.86
CA ARG A 32 -4.11 8.98 17.21
C ARG A 32 -4.07 8.40 18.62
N LYS A 33 -4.88 8.98 19.52
CA LYS A 33 -5.25 8.40 20.81
C LYS A 33 -5.96 7.07 20.58
N ASP A 34 -5.59 6.04 21.33
CA ASP A 34 -6.24 4.74 21.37
C ASP A 34 -7.70 4.93 21.77
N THR A 35 -8.57 4.92 20.78
CA THR A 35 -10.02 4.94 20.96
C THR A 35 -10.48 3.51 20.73
N LEU A 36 -11.21 2.93 21.68
CA LEU A 36 -11.80 1.60 21.49
C LEU A 36 -12.73 1.65 20.27
N LEU A 37 -12.38 0.90 19.23
CA LEU A 37 -13.18 0.76 18.00
C LEU A 37 -13.84 -0.62 18.00
N TYR A 38 -15.11 -0.66 17.63
CA TYR A 38 -15.84 -1.92 17.43
C TYR A 38 -15.44 -2.50 16.07
N GLY A 39 -14.98 -3.76 16.04
CA GLY A 39 -14.65 -4.47 14.81
C GLY A 39 -15.87 -5.14 14.15
N HIS A 40 -15.79 -5.36 12.85
CA HIS A 40 -16.76 -6.07 12.03
C HIS A 40 -16.24 -7.47 11.67
N ASN A 41 -17.16 -8.39 11.36
CA ASN A 41 -16.80 -9.78 10.99
C ASN A 41 -15.98 -9.89 9.69
N ASP A 42 -16.00 -8.83 8.87
CA ASP A 42 -15.27 -8.75 7.61
C ASP A 42 -13.95 -7.97 7.75
N ASP A 43 -13.55 -7.57 8.96
CA ASP A 43 -12.23 -7.01 9.22
C ASP A 43 -11.13 -8.11 9.04
N GLU A 44 -9.85 -7.76 9.18
CA GLU A 44 -8.69 -8.65 8.94
C GLU A 44 -8.22 -8.79 7.47
N PHE A 45 -8.35 -7.75 6.65
CA PHE A 45 -7.74 -7.73 5.33
C PHE A 45 -7.00 -6.43 5.03
N LEU A 46 -5.99 -6.56 4.17
CA LEU A 46 -5.27 -5.46 3.56
C LEU A 46 -5.52 -5.49 2.06
N THR A 47 -6.12 -4.43 1.52
CA THR A 47 -6.26 -4.25 0.08
C THR A 47 -5.37 -3.10 -0.38
N ILE A 48 -4.60 -3.32 -1.44
CA ILE A 48 -3.73 -2.34 -2.10
C ILE A 48 -4.20 -2.19 -3.53
N TRP A 49 -4.59 -0.98 -3.91
CA TRP A 49 -5.00 -0.63 -5.27
C TRP A 49 -3.90 0.20 -5.94
N SER A 50 -3.58 -0.11 -7.20
CA SER A 50 -2.67 0.75 -7.99
C SER A 50 -3.27 2.11 -8.34
N THR A 51 -4.61 2.20 -8.32
CA THR A 51 -5.37 3.41 -8.66
C THR A 51 -6.46 3.73 -7.64
N THR A 52 -6.72 5.02 -7.46
CA THR A 52 -7.96 5.50 -6.88
C THR A 52 -9.11 5.32 -7.87
N PRO A 53 -10.36 5.20 -7.39
CA PRO A 53 -11.53 5.12 -8.26
C PRO A 53 -11.59 6.32 -9.21
N GLY A 54 -11.97 6.07 -10.46
CA GLY A 54 -12.13 7.10 -11.50
C GLY A 54 -10.90 7.35 -12.36
N TYR A 55 -9.73 6.80 -12.03
CA TYR A 55 -8.47 7.11 -12.73
C TYR A 55 -7.89 5.96 -13.57
N ASN A 56 -7.19 6.37 -14.62
CA ASN A 56 -6.40 5.51 -15.51
C ASN A 56 -4.91 5.70 -15.24
N VAL A 57 -4.12 4.66 -15.49
CA VAL A 57 -2.66 4.64 -15.29
C VAL A 57 -1.96 4.24 -16.59
N ALA A 58 -0.91 4.99 -16.94
CA ALA A 58 -0.12 4.75 -18.14
C ALA A 58 0.81 3.53 -18.03
N ASP A 59 1.45 3.31 -16.86
CA ASP A 59 2.42 2.22 -16.66
C ASP A 59 1.90 1.11 -15.73
N LYS A 60 1.34 0.06 -16.31
CA LYS A 60 0.78 -1.07 -15.54
C LYS A 60 1.83 -1.87 -14.74
N SER A 61 3.12 -1.52 -14.80
CA SER A 61 4.20 -2.21 -14.10
C SER A 61 4.80 -1.43 -12.93
N LEU A 62 4.50 -0.13 -12.80
CA LEU A 62 5.16 0.71 -11.80
C LEU A 62 4.89 0.23 -10.36
N LEU A 63 3.63 -0.09 -10.03
CA LEU A 63 3.27 -0.57 -8.69
C LEU A 63 4.06 -1.84 -8.36
N SER A 64 4.00 -2.85 -9.22
CA SER A 64 4.67 -4.14 -8.98
C SER A 64 6.20 -4.00 -8.89
N SER A 65 6.79 -3.10 -9.70
CA SER A 65 8.22 -2.80 -9.67
C SER A 65 8.65 -2.15 -8.35
N CYS A 66 7.94 -1.10 -7.91
CA CYS A 66 8.20 -0.41 -6.64
C CYS A 66 7.96 -1.34 -5.45
N MET A 67 6.86 -2.12 -5.45
CA MET A 67 6.59 -3.13 -4.42
C MET A 67 7.73 -4.15 -4.32
N THR A 68 8.15 -4.70 -5.46
CA THR A 68 9.24 -5.68 -5.50
C THR A 68 10.53 -5.12 -4.94
N LYS A 69 10.91 -3.90 -5.37
CA LYS A 69 12.12 -3.20 -4.91
C LYS A 69 12.10 -2.99 -3.39
N VAL A 70 11.04 -2.38 -2.86
CA VAL A 70 10.94 -2.03 -1.44
C VAL A 70 10.87 -3.29 -0.59
N ILE A 71 9.96 -4.23 -0.92
CA ILE A 71 9.78 -5.45 -0.12
C ILE A 71 11.09 -6.25 -0.08
N LYS A 72 11.75 -6.50 -1.22
CA LYS A 72 13.04 -7.22 -1.23
C LYS A 72 14.11 -6.55 -0.38
N SER A 73 14.12 -5.22 -0.31
CA SER A 73 15.11 -4.48 0.49
C SER A 73 14.85 -4.51 2.00
N LYS A 74 13.60 -4.72 2.45
CA LYS A 74 13.19 -4.56 3.86
C LYS A 74 12.66 -5.82 4.53
N TYR A 75 12.25 -6.85 3.77
CA TYR A 75 11.55 -8.00 4.37
C TYR A 75 12.39 -8.75 5.41
N LYS A 76 13.72 -8.74 5.30
CA LYS A 76 14.59 -9.47 6.24
C LYS A 76 14.80 -8.77 7.59
N SER A 77 14.40 -7.51 7.73
CA SER A 77 14.72 -6.71 8.93
C SER A 77 13.56 -6.60 9.92
N GLY A 78 12.54 -7.47 9.81
CA GLY A 78 11.33 -7.38 10.63
C GLY A 78 10.53 -6.10 10.38
N TYR A 79 10.73 -5.44 9.22
CA TYR A 79 10.09 -4.17 8.91
C TYR A 79 8.60 -4.41 8.61
N PRO A 80 7.65 -3.70 9.25
CA PRO A 80 6.23 -3.90 9.00
C PRO A 80 5.83 -3.53 7.57
N LEU A 81 4.96 -4.33 6.95
CA LEU A 81 4.42 -4.09 5.61
C LEU A 81 3.77 -2.71 5.50
N LYS A 82 3.08 -2.24 6.54
CA LYS A 82 2.49 -0.90 6.60
C LYS A 82 3.50 0.22 6.32
N LYS A 83 4.68 0.13 6.93
CA LYS A 83 5.78 1.08 6.67
C LYS A 83 6.37 0.90 5.28
N MET A 84 6.44 -0.34 4.77
CA MET A 84 6.85 -0.58 3.38
C MET A 84 5.89 0.08 2.40
N LEU A 85 4.57 0.07 2.65
CA LEU A 85 3.59 0.73 1.79
C LEU A 85 3.80 2.24 1.73
N ASP A 86 4.15 2.87 2.84
CA ASP A 86 4.53 4.29 2.85
C ASP A 86 5.79 4.54 2.02
N ASN A 87 6.79 3.65 2.11
CA ASN A 87 7.98 3.74 1.25
C ASN A 87 7.66 3.49 -0.23
N ILE A 88 6.75 2.56 -0.54
CA ILE A 88 6.31 2.29 -1.92
C ILE A 88 5.61 3.52 -2.49
N ARG A 89 4.73 4.16 -1.73
CA ARG A 89 4.10 5.43 -2.14
C ARG A 89 5.11 6.52 -2.41
N GLN A 90 6.13 6.63 -1.55
CA GLN A 90 7.20 7.60 -1.74
C GLN A 90 8.04 7.28 -2.99
N ASP A 91 8.45 6.03 -3.18
CA ASP A 91 9.23 5.58 -4.34
C ASP A 91 8.47 5.78 -5.67
N ILE A 92 7.15 5.57 -5.64
CA ILE A 92 6.27 5.89 -6.78
C ILE A 92 6.29 7.39 -7.04
N ARG A 93 6.10 8.24 -6.02
CA ARG A 93 6.11 9.72 -6.15
C ARG A 93 7.44 10.28 -6.67
N GLU A 94 8.56 9.64 -6.36
CA GLU A 94 9.89 10.05 -6.80
C GLU A 94 10.20 9.69 -8.27
N ASN A 95 9.40 8.83 -8.92
CA ASN A 95 9.56 8.52 -10.34
C ASN A 95 9.07 9.66 -11.26
N LYS A 96 9.72 9.84 -12.42
CA LYS A 96 9.20 10.75 -13.47
C LYS A 96 7.84 10.23 -13.94
N ASN A 97 6.85 11.13 -14.10
CA ASN A 97 5.45 10.78 -14.38
C ASN A 97 4.76 10.00 -13.24
N SER A 98 5.16 10.23 -11.99
CA SER A 98 4.46 9.70 -10.82
C SER A 98 3.09 10.34 -10.56
N GLU A 99 2.82 11.46 -11.22
CA GLU A 99 1.56 12.22 -11.22
C GLU A 99 0.33 11.32 -11.44
N TRP A 100 0.55 10.21 -12.15
CA TRP A 100 -0.43 9.27 -12.63
C TRP A 100 -0.81 8.20 -11.59
N TYR A 101 -0.17 8.16 -10.42
CA TYR A 101 -0.36 7.08 -9.45
C TYR A 101 -0.94 7.56 -8.14
N CYS A 102 -2.16 7.09 -7.89
CA CYS A 102 -2.85 7.25 -6.64
C CYS A 102 -3.00 5.88 -5.97
N VAL A 103 -1.95 5.42 -5.28
CA VAL A 103 -1.99 4.14 -4.55
C VAL A 103 -2.87 4.28 -3.31
N GLU A 104 -4.01 3.61 -3.35
CA GLU A 104 -4.96 3.51 -2.25
C GLU A 104 -4.70 2.22 -1.47
N SER A 105 -4.74 2.28 -0.14
CA SER A 105 -4.79 1.07 0.67
C SER A 105 -5.92 1.13 1.68
N GLN A 106 -6.64 0.03 1.82
CA GLN A 106 -7.59 -0.20 2.89
C GLN A 106 -7.01 -1.26 3.82
N ASP A 107 -6.75 -0.87 5.06
CA ASP A 107 -6.14 -1.69 6.10
C ASP A 107 -7.16 -1.84 7.23
N THR A 108 -7.79 -3.02 7.33
CA THR A 108 -8.73 -3.39 8.39
C THR A 108 -8.11 -4.36 9.39
N THR A 109 -6.79 -4.57 9.35
CA THR A 109 -6.13 -5.47 10.30
C THR A 109 -5.89 -4.78 11.64
N ASP A 110 -6.05 -5.52 12.73
CA ASP A 110 -5.71 -5.11 14.10
C ASP A 110 -4.31 -5.58 14.52
N TYR A 111 -3.56 -6.18 13.60
CA TYR A 111 -2.19 -6.65 13.75
C TYR A 111 -1.26 -6.08 12.67
N ASP A 112 0.04 -6.08 12.96
CA ASP A 112 1.08 -5.79 11.96
C ASP A 112 1.41 -7.03 11.12
N ILE A 113 1.54 -6.85 9.80
CA ILE A 113 2.02 -7.88 8.89
C ILE A 113 3.54 -7.72 8.70
N ILE A 114 4.29 -8.76 9.00
CA ILE A 114 5.75 -8.81 8.85
C ILE A 114 6.11 -9.98 7.94
N PHE A 115 6.90 -9.71 6.90
CA PHE A 115 7.43 -10.76 6.05
C PHE A 115 8.68 -11.39 6.67
N GLU A 116 8.86 -12.69 6.46
CA GLU A 116 10.06 -13.41 6.87
C GLU A 116 10.68 -14.16 5.70
N GLN A 117 12.00 -14.35 5.75
CA GLN A 117 12.67 -15.23 4.79
C GLN A 117 12.22 -16.67 5.04
N ARG A 118 11.69 -17.32 3.99
CA ARG A 118 11.40 -18.75 4.03
C ARG A 118 12.68 -19.50 4.45
N LYS A 119 12.62 -20.19 5.58
CA LYS A 119 13.68 -21.10 5.99
C LYS A 119 13.66 -22.28 5.02
N SER A 120 14.81 -22.57 4.42
CA SER A 120 14.99 -23.80 3.65
C SER A 120 14.70 -24.97 4.58
N SER A 121 13.80 -25.86 4.16
CA SER A 121 13.55 -27.14 4.86
C SER A 121 14.59 -28.17 4.43
#